data_AF-A0A6A6LSV7-F1
#
_entry.id   AF-A0A6A6LSV7-F1
#
_cell.length_a   1.000
_cell.length_b   1.000
_cell.length_c   1.000
_cell.angle_alpha   90.00
_cell.angle_beta   90.00
_cell.angle_gamma   90.00
#
_symmetry.space_group_name_H-M   'P 1'
#
loop_
_entity.id
_entity.type
_entity.pdbx_description
1 polymer ?
#
loop_
_entity_poly.entity_id
_entity_poly.type
_entity_poly.pdbx_seq_one_letter_code
_entity_poly.pdbx_strand_id
1 'polypeptide(L)'
;MMKKPRTTTVAALIFYNPIVEAVAEKPVKLKITAEVTLRNCEMEYWEKMLHFLDNTYPSQGGVVFQVVSTHIDPTIMQANLSSEATLEWSKSNKTEAKQVTYKVEFQAYLPCQTPLGLKEFRESELEQLRGYGKGVRKLSDRIYDYDVYNDLGNPDRGMEYSRPTLGDVSTESPVNEQTPMYVPRDEALDDSKTKAVAAGKLKGLLKNLIPTLRNASMNSDSIKDFSEINSLYKRRTPLGVQLPIENWSRLPLPSMLTKIPQSIKEIYKFDPPNGISLSGGASCCLRDDEFGRLTLRGLNPLSIERLKIFPPVSKLNPSIYGPQESSLKEEHISGYLNGMTVQQALEEKKLFILDYHDIYLPFLNRINALGERKAHATRTIFFLTPLGTLKPIAIELSLPPMDMNSPSRQVVTPPVDDTTYWLWQLAKAHVSPMMLVPIN
;
A
#
# COMPACT_ATOMS: atom_id res chain seq x y z
N MET A 1 -56.84 39.60 55.67
CA MET A 1 -55.70 40.43 55.20
C MET A 1 -54.71 39.49 54.50
N MET A 2 -54.86 39.14 53.22
CA MET A 2 -54.45 39.87 52.01
C MET A 2 -53.11 40.63 52.13
N LYS A 3 -52.05 40.08 51.53
CA LYS A 3 -50.99 40.76 50.75
C LYS A 3 -50.51 39.74 49.69
N LYS A 4 -51.19 39.67 48.54
CA LYS A 4 -50.92 40.31 47.24
C LYS A 4 -49.61 39.84 46.55
N PRO A 5 -49.70 39.31 45.31
CA PRO A 5 -48.57 38.84 44.51
C PRO A 5 -47.80 40.00 43.88
N ARG A 6 -46.50 39.79 43.61
CA ARG A 6 -45.67 40.73 42.83
C ARG A 6 -46.02 40.59 41.35
N THR A 7 -46.54 41.69 40.80
CA THR A 7 -46.74 41.93 39.37
C THR A 7 -45.42 42.33 38.74
N THR A 8 -45.06 41.71 37.62
CA THR A 8 -44.14 42.29 36.65
C THR A 8 -44.85 42.33 35.30
N THR A 9 -45.13 43.54 34.87
CA THR A 9 -45.59 43.98 33.53
C THR A 9 -44.39 44.71 32.92
N VAL A 10 -44.09 44.83 31.61
CA VAL A 10 -44.65 44.61 30.27
C VAL A 10 -43.38 44.44 29.38
N ALA A 11 -43.34 43.73 28.26
CA ALA A 11 -43.67 44.31 26.95
C ALA A 11 -43.62 43.23 25.86
N ALA A 12 -44.77 43.04 25.22
CA ALA A 12 -44.84 42.41 23.91
C ALA A 12 -44.39 43.43 22.87
N LEU A 13 -43.26 43.17 22.20
CA LEU A 13 -42.94 43.81 20.93
C LEU A 13 -43.81 43.15 19.87
N ILE A 14 -44.88 43.83 19.50
CA ILE A 14 -45.61 43.57 18.26
C ILE A 14 -44.68 44.04 17.13
N PHE A 15 -43.97 43.09 16.51
CA PHE A 15 -43.44 43.34 15.18
C PHE A 15 -44.58 43.15 14.18
N TYR A 16 -45.12 44.28 13.73
CA TYR A 16 -45.77 44.37 12.43
C TYR A 16 -44.76 43.89 11.38
N ASN A 17 -44.89 42.66 10.91
CA ASN A 17 -44.40 42.31 9.59
C ASN A 17 -45.62 42.30 8.66
N PRO A 18 -45.60 43.08 7.58
CA PRO A 18 -46.71 43.15 6.65
C PRO A 18 -46.91 41.75 6.07
N ILE A 19 -48.18 41.39 5.85
CA ILE A 19 -48.54 40.31 4.94
C ILE A 19 -47.94 40.72 3.59
N VAL A 20 -46.75 40.20 3.29
CA VAL A 20 -46.23 40.20 1.93
C VAL A 20 -47.13 39.22 1.21
N GLU A 21 -48.07 39.74 0.42
CA GLU A 21 -48.74 38.94 -0.59
C GLU A 21 -47.64 38.19 -1.35
N ALA A 22 -47.66 36.86 -1.26
CA ALA A 22 -46.89 36.02 -2.15
C ALA A 22 -47.38 36.38 -3.56
N VAL A 23 -46.62 37.24 -4.25
CA VAL A 23 -46.83 37.52 -5.66
C VAL A 23 -46.76 36.15 -6.33
N ALA A 24 -47.90 35.69 -6.85
CA ALA A 24 -47.96 34.46 -7.61
C ALA A 24 -47.00 34.61 -8.80
N GLU A 25 -45.80 34.05 -8.67
CA GLU A 25 -44.82 34.03 -9.75
C GLU A 25 -45.49 33.35 -10.93
N LYS A 26 -45.62 34.07 -12.06
CA LYS A 26 -46.16 33.49 -13.29
C LYS A 26 -45.27 32.30 -13.65
N PRO A 27 -45.83 31.10 -13.89
CA PRO A 27 -45.03 29.92 -14.15
C PRO A 27 -44.23 30.12 -15.45
N VAL A 28 -42.92 30.35 -15.32
CA VAL A 28 -42.00 30.44 -16.45
C VAL A 28 -41.55 29.01 -16.77
N LYS A 29 -41.96 28.50 -17.94
CA LYS A 29 -41.45 27.22 -18.44
C LYS A 29 -40.02 27.40 -18.95
N LEU A 30 -39.05 27.01 -18.14
CA LEU A 30 -37.63 26.96 -18.50
C LEU A 30 -37.30 25.58 -19.07
N LYS A 31 -36.80 25.53 -20.31
CA LYS A 31 -36.28 24.30 -20.92
C LYS A 31 -34.77 24.27 -20.75
N ILE A 32 -34.27 23.33 -19.94
CA ILE A 32 -32.84 23.10 -19.71
C ILE A 32 -32.39 21.94 -20.61
N THR A 33 -31.28 22.12 -21.32
CA THR A 33 -30.67 21.06 -22.13
C THR A 33 -29.31 20.73 -21.52
N ALA A 34 -29.07 19.48 -21.17
CA ALA A 34 -27.80 19.00 -20.63
C ALA A 34 -27.21 17.92 -21.54
N GLU A 35 -25.88 17.88 -21.64
CA GLU A 35 -25.15 16.81 -22.33
C GLU A 35 -24.67 15.80 -21.30
N VAL A 36 -25.01 14.52 -21.50
CA VAL A 36 -24.64 13.44 -20.61
C VAL A 36 -23.71 12.49 -21.37
N THR A 37 -22.46 12.38 -20.92
CA THR A 37 -21.53 11.38 -21.43
C THR A 37 -21.58 10.14 -20.55
N LEU A 38 -22.22 9.09 -21.05
CA LEU A 38 -22.20 7.77 -20.40
C LEU A 38 -21.10 6.94 -21.04
N ARG A 39 -20.20 6.41 -20.20
CA ARG A 39 -19.22 5.42 -20.64
C ARG A 39 -19.72 4.04 -20.21
N ASN A 40 -20.06 3.21 -21.18
CA ASN A 40 -20.41 1.83 -20.89
C ASN A 40 -19.13 1.04 -20.58
N CYS A 41 -19.10 0.34 -19.45
CA CYS A 41 -18.05 -0.66 -19.21
C CYS A 41 -18.24 -1.81 -20.20
N GLU A 42 -17.14 -2.34 -20.74
CA GLU A 42 -17.20 -3.58 -21.49
C GLU A 42 -17.51 -4.72 -20.51
N MET A 43 -18.80 -4.98 -20.22
CA MET A 43 -19.19 -6.08 -19.35
C MET A 43 -18.61 -7.40 -19.87
N GLU A 44 -17.93 -8.14 -18.98
CA GLU A 44 -17.42 -9.48 -19.28
C GLU A 44 -18.58 -10.45 -19.55
N TYR A 45 -18.31 -11.47 -20.35
CA TYR A 45 -19.30 -12.46 -20.81
C TYR A 45 -20.02 -13.16 -19.65
N TRP A 46 -19.39 -13.27 -18.48
CA TRP A 46 -19.97 -13.89 -17.28
C TRP A 46 -21.01 -13.01 -16.57
N GLU A 47 -20.85 -11.69 -16.56
CA GLU A 47 -21.87 -10.76 -16.05
C GLU A 47 -23.10 -10.77 -16.96
N LYS A 48 -22.90 -10.89 -18.28
CA LYS A 48 -23.98 -11.10 -19.24
C LYS A 48 -24.72 -12.43 -18.99
N MET A 49 -24.01 -13.49 -18.63
CA MET A 49 -24.59 -14.81 -18.31
C MET A 49 -25.40 -14.81 -17.00
N LEU A 50 -24.92 -14.12 -15.97
CA LEU A 50 -25.67 -13.96 -14.71
C LEU A 50 -26.91 -13.09 -14.92
N HIS A 51 -26.81 -12.00 -15.69
CA HIS A 51 -27.95 -11.19 -16.10
C HIS A 51 -28.95 -11.92 -17.00
N PHE A 52 -28.52 -12.95 -17.73
CA PHE A 52 -29.41 -13.76 -18.59
C PHE A 52 -30.25 -14.77 -17.79
N LEU A 53 -29.82 -15.15 -16.59
CA LEU A 53 -30.52 -16.09 -15.73
C LEU A 53 -31.58 -15.41 -14.83
N ASP A 54 -31.40 -14.13 -14.51
CA ASP A 54 -32.39 -13.30 -13.79
C ASP A 54 -33.41 -12.66 -14.75
N ASN A 55 -34.14 -13.49 -15.51
CA ASN A 55 -35.18 -13.10 -16.46
C ASN A 55 -36.45 -12.52 -15.80
N THR A 56 -36.30 -11.45 -15.03
CA THR A 56 -37.39 -10.60 -14.56
C THR A 56 -36.96 -9.14 -14.59
N TYR A 57 -36.80 -8.55 -15.78
CA TYR A 57 -37.03 -7.11 -15.95
C TYR A 57 -37.82 -6.81 -17.23
N PRO A 58 -38.85 -5.96 -17.14
CA PRO A 58 -39.60 -5.46 -18.29
C PRO A 58 -38.71 -4.55 -19.16
N SER A 59 -39.01 -4.53 -20.45
CA SER A 59 -38.58 -3.55 -21.47
C SER A 59 -37.61 -2.45 -20.99
N GLN A 60 -36.35 -2.53 -21.47
CA GLN A 60 -35.27 -1.53 -21.41
C GLN A 60 -35.76 -0.09 -21.15
N GLY A 61 -35.76 0.32 -19.88
CA GLY A 61 -36.06 1.69 -19.46
C GLY A 61 -34.88 2.62 -19.71
N GLY A 62 -35.16 3.85 -20.15
CA GLY A 62 -34.17 4.92 -20.26
C GLY A 62 -33.56 5.33 -18.91
N VAL A 63 -32.46 6.10 -18.94
CA VAL A 63 -31.94 6.75 -17.72
C VAL A 63 -32.81 7.98 -17.44
N VAL A 64 -33.41 8.06 -16.27
CA VAL A 64 -34.25 9.20 -15.88
C VAL A 64 -33.42 10.19 -15.06
N PHE A 65 -33.44 11.46 -15.45
CA PHE A 65 -32.81 12.55 -14.72
C PHE A 65 -33.88 13.48 -14.13
N GLN A 66 -33.62 14.00 -12.95
CA GLN A 66 -34.47 15.00 -12.31
C GLN A 66 -33.59 16.08 -11.68
N VAL A 67 -33.96 17.35 -11.88
CA VAL A 67 -33.24 18.49 -11.32
C VAL A 67 -33.84 18.83 -9.96
N VAL A 68 -32.97 19.03 -8.97
CA VAL A 68 -33.33 19.38 -7.60
C VAL A 68 -33.04 20.87 -7.36
N SER A 69 -34.00 21.58 -6.77
CA SER A 69 -33.83 22.98 -6.35
C SER A 69 -32.90 23.11 -5.13
N THR A 70 -32.07 24.15 -5.12
CA THR A 70 -31.24 24.51 -3.95
C THR A 70 -32.04 25.23 -2.86
N HIS A 71 -33.22 25.77 -3.21
CA HIS A 71 -34.11 26.51 -2.33
C HIS A 71 -35.31 25.64 -1.93
N ILE A 72 -35.78 25.85 -0.69
CA ILE A 72 -36.97 25.19 -0.15
C ILE A 72 -38.23 25.93 -0.59
N ASP A 73 -39.26 25.18 -0.97
CA ASP A 73 -40.60 25.71 -1.14
C ASP A 73 -41.24 25.99 0.24
N PRO A 74 -41.63 27.24 0.55
CA PRO A 74 -42.19 27.58 1.85
C PRO A 74 -43.54 26.91 2.14
N THR A 75 -44.23 26.36 1.14
CA THR A 75 -45.51 25.65 1.33
C THR A 75 -45.34 24.17 1.66
N ILE A 76 -44.34 23.52 1.07
CA ILE A 76 -44.09 22.07 1.21
C ILE A 76 -42.96 21.81 2.23
N MET A 77 -42.17 22.83 2.58
CA MET A 77 -40.98 22.74 3.44
C MET A 77 -39.93 21.75 2.92
N GLN A 78 -39.91 21.47 1.61
CA GLN A 78 -38.95 20.60 0.92
C GLN A 78 -38.42 21.28 -0.35
N ALA A 79 -37.36 20.74 -0.93
CA ALA A 79 -36.85 21.21 -2.22
C ALA A 79 -37.76 20.81 -3.38
N ASN A 80 -37.99 21.74 -4.30
CA ASN A 80 -38.75 21.46 -5.52
C ASN A 80 -37.95 20.58 -6.49
N LEU A 81 -38.62 19.58 -7.04
CA LEU A 81 -38.09 18.68 -8.06
C LEU A 81 -38.66 19.03 -9.44
N SER A 82 -37.86 18.92 -10.50
CA SER A 82 -38.34 19.09 -11.87
C SER A 82 -39.22 17.92 -12.32
N SER A 83 -39.83 18.03 -13.50
CA SER A 83 -40.34 16.83 -14.19
C SER A 83 -39.18 15.90 -14.56
N GLU A 84 -39.48 14.60 -14.60
CA GLU A 84 -38.55 13.56 -15.03
C GLU A 84 -38.17 13.72 -16.50
N ALA A 85 -36.87 13.69 -16.80
CA ALA A 85 -36.33 13.69 -18.14
C ALA A 85 -35.74 12.32 -18.46
N THR A 86 -36.43 11.54 -19.29
CA THR A 86 -36.01 10.18 -19.67
C THR A 86 -35.12 10.19 -20.90
N LEU A 87 -33.92 9.62 -20.77
CA LEU A 87 -32.99 9.33 -21.86
C LEU A 87 -33.22 7.91 -22.39
N GLU A 88 -33.91 7.77 -23.52
CA GLU A 88 -34.11 6.49 -24.19
C GLU A 88 -32.87 6.05 -25.00
N TRP A 89 -32.28 4.92 -24.63
CA TRP A 89 -31.06 4.35 -25.25
C TRP A 89 -31.17 4.09 -26.75
N SER A 90 -32.38 3.87 -27.27
CA SER A 90 -32.63 3.48 -28.67
C SER A 90 -32.59 4.63 -29.67
N LYS A 91 -32.54 5.89 -29.22
CA LYS A 91 -32.66 7.08 -30.08
C LYS A 91 -31.38 7.90 -30.24
N SER A 92 -30.27 7.58 -29.57
CA SER A 92 -29.05 8.37 -29.67
C SER A 92 -28.21 7.99 -30.92
N ASN A 93 -28.73 8.29 -32.10
CA ASN A 93 -27.93 8.49 -33.30
C ASN A 93 -27.84 9.99 -33.58
N LYS A 94 -26.61 10.46 -33.81
CA LYS A 94 -26.21 11.86 -34.00
C LYS A 94 -27.27 12.71 -34.72
N THR A 95 -27.62 13.84 -34.11
CA THR A 95 -28.13 15.00 -34.85
C THR A 95 -27.47 16.27 -34.32
N GLU A 96 -26.83 16.99 -35.22
CA GLU A 96 -26.23 18.31 -35.00
C GLU A 96 -27.34 19.33 -34.68
N ALA A 97 -27.67 19.49 -33.40
CA ALA A 97 -28.47 20.61 -32.92
C ALA A 97 -27.54 21.67 -32.30
N LYS A 98 -27.85 22.96 -32.49
CA LYS A 98 -27.11 24.09 -31.91
C LYS A 98 -26.93 23.88 -30.40
N GLN A 99 -25.70 23.53 -30.02
CA GLN A 99 -25.27 23.24 -28.66
C GLN A 99 -25.17 24.56 -27.90
N VAL A 100 -26.04 24.76 -26.90
CA VAL A 100 -25.81 25.75 -25.85
C VAL A 100 -25.06 25.01 -24.76
N THR A 101 -23.75 25.21 -24.69
CA THR A 101 -22.92 24.61 -23.64
C THR A 101 -23.22 25.33 -22.33
N TYR A 102 -23.95 24.68 -21.44
CA TYR A 102 -24.08 25.13 -20.06
C TYR A 102 -22.82 24.72 -19.31
N LYS A 103 -22.05 25.72 -18.87
CA LYS A 103 -20.94 25.49 -17.95
C LYS A 103 -21.54 25.10 -16.59
N VAL A 104 -21.51 23.82 -16.26
CA VAL A 104 -21.86 23.35 -14.92
C VAL A 104 -20.70 23.69 -14.00
N GLU A 105 -20.89 24.69 -13.16
CA GLU A 105 -19.94 25.03 -12.11
C GLU A 105 -20.28 24.25 -10.85
N PHE A 106 -19.41 23.32 -10.47
CA PHE A 106 -19.53 22.60 -9.22
C PHE A 106 -19.12 23.51 -8.07
N GLN A 107 -20.06 23.84 -7.20
CA GLN A 107 -19.81 24.58 -5.97
C GLN A 107 -19.66 23.60 -4.81
N ALA A 108 -18.56 23.68 -4.08
CA ALA A 108 -18.33 22.88 -2.88
C ALA A 108 -18.80 23.66 -1.65
N TYR A 109 -19.62 23.03 -0.81
CA TYR A 109 -20.15 23.63 0.42
C TYR A 109 -19.68 22.90 1.67
N LEU A 110 -19.25 23.65 2.67
CA LEU A 110 -19.16 23.14 4.04
C LEU A 110 -20.56 22.74 4.55
N PRO A 111 -20.68 21.83 5.55
CA PRO A 111 -21.98 21.44 6.09
C PRO A 111 -22.85 22.64 6.51
N CYS A 112 -22.25 23.65 7.16
CA CYS A 112 -22.95 24.87 7.59
C CYS A 112 -23.38 25.79 6.44
N GLN A 113 -22.74 25.68 5.28
CA GLN A 113 -23.01 26.50 4.08
C GLN A 113 -23.88 25.76 3.06
N THR A 114 -24.30 24.52 3.34
CA THR A 114 -25.11 23.73 2.42
C THR A 114 -26.48 24.41 2.25
N PRO A 115 -26.91 24.72 1.01
CA PRO A 115 -28.22 25.30 0.76
C PRO A 115 -29.32 24.49 1.41
N LEU A 116 -30.34 25.16 1.95
CA LEU A 116 -31.38 24.51 2.76
C LEU A 116 -32.08 23.38 2.00
N GLY A 117 -32.35 23.54 0.70
CA GLY A 117 -32.98 22.51 -0.12
C GLY A 117 -32.13 21.26 -0.35
N LEU A 118 -30.81 21.32 -0.10
CA LEU A 118 -29.89 20.19 -0.30
C LEU A 118 -29.46 19.51 1.00
N LYS A 119 -29.85 20.03 2.17
CA LYS A 119 -29.41 19.49 3.46
C LYS A 119 -29.88 18.06 3.68
N GLU A 120 -31.16 17.78 3.46
CA GLU A 120 -31.74 16.45 3.62
C GLU A 120 -31.11 15.44 2.65
N PHE A 121 -30.92 15.81 1.38
CA PHE A 121 -30.25 14.95 0.40
C PHE A 121 -28.80 14.65 0.79
N ARG A 122 -28.07 15.64 1.31
CA ARG A 122 -26.70 15.45 1.81
C ARG A 122 -26.68 14.47 2.99
N GLU A 123 -27.60 14.62 3.94
CA GLU A 123 -27.68 13.73 5.10
C GLU A 123 -28.09 12.31 4.69
N SER A 124 -29.09 12.17 3.83
CA SER A 124 -29.54 10.89 3.29
C SER A 124 -28.44 10.17 2.51
N GLU A 125 -27.65 10.86 1.67
CA GLU A 125 -26.53 10.25 0.96
C GLU A 125 -25.47 9.75 1.96
N LEU A 126 -25.16 10.53 3.00
CA LEU A 126 -24.21 10.11 4.04
C LEU A 126 -24.72 8.90 4.84
N GLU A 127 -26.02 8.81 5.11
CA GLU A 127 -26.61 7.63 5.76
C GLU A 127 -26.52 6.39 4.86
N GLN A 128 -26.81 6.53 3.56
CA GLN A 128 -26.67 5.43 2.60
C GLN A 128 -25.22 4.97 2.46
N LEU A 129 -24.26 5.89 2.43
CA LEU A 129 -22.84 5.56 2.36
C LEU A 129 -22.32 4.87 3.63
N ARG A 130 -22.90 5.12 4.81
CA ARG A 130 -22.55 4.40 6.05
C ARG A 130 -23.23 3.04 6.14
N GLY A 131 -24.44 2.92 5.61
CA GLY A 131 -25.27 1.73 5.75
C GLY A 131 -25.66 1.46 7.21
N TYR A 132 -26.05 0.20 7.48
CA TYR A 132 -26.60 -0.21 8.79
C TYR A 132 -25.67 -1.13 9.59
N GLY A 133 -24.43 -1.31 9.13
CA GLY A 133 -23.40 -2.12 9.80
C GLY A 133 -23.73 -3.60 9.93
N LYS A 134 -24.52 -4.15 9.00
CA LYS A 134 -24.90 -5.57 8.97
C LYS A 134 -25.05 -6.06 7.54
N GLY A 135 -24.82 -7.36 7.36
CA GLY A 135 -25.15 -8.08 6.12
C GLY A 135 -23.98 -8.16 5.14
N VAL A 136 -24.08 -9.13 4.23
CA VAL A 136 -23.06 -9.39 3.20
C VAL A 136 -23.13 -8.28 2.15
N ARG A 137 -21.99 -7.62 1.94
CA ARG A 137 -21.86 -6.51 0.99
C ARG A 137 -21.89 -7.04 -0.45
N LYS A 138 -22.62 -6.34 -1.32
CA LYS A 138 -22.74 -6.67 -2.75
C LYS A 138 -21.81 -5.80 -3.58
N LEU A 139 -21.43 -6.27 -4.77
CA LEU A 139 -20.55 -5.53 -5.68
C LEU A 139 -21.11 -4.18 -6.14
N SER A 140 -22.44 -4.01 -6.10
CA SER A 140 -23.13 -2.75 -6.43
C SER A 140 -23.16 -1.75 -5.28
N ASP A 141 -22.81 -2.17 -4.06
CA ASP A 141 -22.97 -1.34 -2.87
C ASP A 141 -21.88 -0.25 -2.82
N ARG A 142 -22.24 0.90 -2.24
CA ARG A 142 -21.35 2.05 -1.99
C ARG A 142 -21.17 2.28 -0.48
N ILE A 143 -21.26 1.21 0.31
CA ILE A 143 -21.27 1.26 1.77
C ILE A 143 -19.83 1.18 2.29
N TYR A 144 -19.44 2.16 3.10
CA TYR A 144 -18.15 2.28 3.78
C TYR A 144 -18.34 2.03 5.27
N ASP A 145 -17.60 1.07 5.79
CA ASP A 145 -17.72 0.63 7.18
C ASP A 145 -16.38 0.06 7.68
N TYR A 146 -16.26 -0.14 8.99
CA TYR A 146 -15.04 -0.62 9.63
C TYR A 146 -15.11 -2.11 9.95
N ASP A 147 -13.96 -2.78 9.83
CA ASP A 147 -13.78 -4.12 10.36
C ASP A 147 -12.32 -4.36 10.78
N VAL A 148 -12.05 -5.49 11.44
CA VAL A 148 -10.71 -5.96 11.81
C VAL A 148 -10.14 -6.91 10.77
N TYR A 149 -8.82 -7.13 10.82
CA TYR A 149 -8.17 -8.16 10.00
C TYR A 149 -8.36 -9.55 10.61
N ASN A 150 -9.54 -10.13 10.39
CA ASN A 150 -9.89 -11.51 10.73
C ASN A 150 -10.00 -12.41 9.48
N ASP A 151 -9.74 -11.85 8.30
CA ASP A 151 -9.90 -12.43 6.96
C ASP A 151 -8.57 -12.94 6.36
N LEU A 152 -7.46 -12.80 7.10
CA LEU A 152 -6.13 -13.23 6.65
C LEU A 152 -5.89 -14.74 6.78
N GLY A 153 -6.61 -15.41 7.69
CA GLY A 153 -6.47 -16.83 7.98
C GLY A 153 -7.57 -17.66 7.33
N ASN A 154 -7.28 -18.95 7.13
CA ASN A 154 -8.26 -19.91 6.61
C ASN A 154 -8.30 -21.17 7.48
N PRO A 155 -8.94 -21.12 8.67
CA PRO A 155 -8.95 -22.23 9.61
C PRO A 155 -9.64 -23.49 9.07
N ASP A 156 -10.56 -23.35 8.10
CA ASP A 156 -11.29 -24.47 7.50
C ASP A 156 -10.37 -25.38 6.67
N ARG A 157 -9.28 -24.84 6.12
CA ARG A 157 -8.26 -25.63 5.39
C ARG A 157 -7.27 -26.35 6.30
N GLY A 158 -7.22 -26.00 7.59
CA GLY A 158 -6.28 -26.57 8.56
C GLY A 158 -5.77 -25.55 9.57
N MET A 159 -5.28 -26.05 10.72
CA MET A 159 -4.76 -25.20 11.79
C MET A 159 -3.56 -24.34 11.36
N GLU A 160 -2.76 -24.83 10.42
CA GLU A 160 -1.59 -24.15 9.85
C GLU A 160 -1.94 -22.88 9.04
N TYR A 161 -3.19 -22.79 8.56
CA TYR A 161 -3.72 -21.64 7.84
C TYR A 161 -4.43 -20.65 8.77
N SER A 162 -4.60 -20.98 10.05
CA SER A 162 -5.17 -20.05 11.03
C SER A 162 -4.23 -18.87 11.28
N ARG A 163 -4.80 -17.67 11.43
CA ARG A 163 -4.08 -16.43 11.75
C ARG A 163 -4.78 -15.73 12.91
N PRO A 164 -4.04 -15.08 13.82
CA PRO A 164 -4.66 -14.25 14.83
C PRO A 164 -5.35 -13.05 14.20
N THR A 165 -6.50 -12.67 14.74
CA THR A 165 -7.16 -11.41 14.38
C THR A 165 -6.27 -10.22 14.76
N LEU A 166 -6.05 -9.29 13.83
CA LEU A 166 -5.31 -8.05 14.10
C LEU A 166 -6.29 -6.88 14.19
N GLY A 167 -6.44 -6.31 15.38
CA GLY A 167 -7.37 -5.21 15.68
C GLY A 167 -8.10 -5.42 17.02
N ASP A 168 -8.95 -4.47 17.40
CA ASP A 168 -9.78 -4.59 18.60
C ASP A 168 -10.96 -5.56 18.37
N VAL A 169 -11.26 -6.42 19.33
CA VAL A 169 -12.07 -7.67 19.20
C VAL A 169 -13.58 -7.40 18.97
N SER A 170 -13.97 -6.16 18.69
CA SER A 170 -15.35 -5.66 18.76
C SER A 170 -16.09 -5.58 17.42
N THR A 171 -15.54 -6.05 16.31
CA THR A 171 -16.15 -5.90 14.97
C THR A 171 -16.40 -7.23 14.25
N GLU A 172 -17.17 -7.15 13.16
CA GLU A 172 -17.80 -8.26 12.43
C GLU A 172 -16.83 -9.37 12.00
N SER A 173 -17.35 -10.56 11.70
CA SER A 173 -16.60 -11.77 11.35
C SER A 173 -16.40 -11.90 9.83
N PRO A 174 -15.35 -12.59 9.35
CA PRO A 174 -14.94 -12.55 7.96
C PRO A 174 -15.97 -13.17 7.01
N VAL A 175 -15.97 -12.68 5.77
CA VAL A 175 -16.70 -13.27 4.65
C VAL A 175 -15.88 -14.41 4.04
N ASN A 176 -16.55 -15.54 3.79
CA ASN A 176 -16.02 -16.78 3.21
C ASN A 176 -15.16 -16.54 1.93
N GLU A 177 -14.13 -17.37 1.75
CA GLU A 177 -13.07 -17.33 0.70
C GLU A 177 -13.61 -17.34 -0.76
N GLN A 178 -14.91 -17.58 -0.93
CA GLN A 178 -15.56 -17.77 -2.22
C GLN A 178 -16.00 -16.45 -2.88
N THR A 179 -16.05 -15.35 -2.15
CA THR A 179 -16.42 -14.04 -2.69
C THR A 179 -15.20 -13.13 -2.83
N PRO A 180 -15.06 -12.36 -3.92
CA PRO A 180 -14.02 -11.35 -4.02
C PRO A 180 -14.13 -10.37 -2.84
N MET A 181 -12.99 -9.97 -2.28
CA MET A 181 -12.94 -8.98 -1.19
C MET A 181 -13.70 -7.73 -1.63
N TYR A 182 -14.80 -7.43 -0.92
CA TYR A 182 -15.66 -6.32 -1.24
C TYR A 182 -14.91 -5.00 -1.04
N VAL A 183 -15.12 -4.10 -1.98
CA VAL A 183 -14.70 -2.70 -1.95
C VAL A 183 -15.89 -1.90 -2.50
N PRO A 184 -16.25 -0.74 -1.92
CA PRO A 184 -17.33 0.10 -2.45
C PRO A 184 -17.18 0.33 -3.96
N ARG A 185 -18.29 0.28 -4.70
CA ARG A 185 -18.27 0.20 -6.18
C ARG A 185 -17.42 1.29 -6.85
N ASP A 186 -17.40 2.48 -6.26
CA ASP A 186 -16.66 3.65 -6.76
C ASP A 186 -15.15 3.60 -6.46
N GLU A 187 -14.74 2.84 -5.44
CA GLU A 187 -13.33 2.60 -5.09
C GLU A 187 -12.73 1.41 -5.87
N ALA A 188 -13.60 0.55 -6.42
CA ALA A 188 -13.17 -0.54 -7.26
C ALA A 188 -12.43 -0.01 -8.50
N LEU A 189 -11.34 -0.67 -8.86
CA LEU A 189 -10.55 -0.28 -10.01
C LEU A 189 -11.39 -0.34 -11.29
N ASP A 190 -11.23 0.69 -12.13
CA ASP A 190 -11.76 0.71 -13.50
C ASP A 190 -11.26 -0.49 -14.32
N ASP A 191 -12.07 -0.96 -15.27
CA ASP A 191 -11.80 -2.16 -16.07
C ASP A 191 -10.46 -2.12 -16.82
N SER A 192 -10.05 -0.94 -17.26
CA SER A 192 -8.75 -0.76 -17.91
C SER A 192 -7.58 -1.02 -16.95
N LYS A 193 -7.73 -0.59 -15.69
CA LYS A 193 -6.75 -0.81 -14.62
C LYS A 193 -6.80 -2.24 -14.11
N THR A 194 -7.97 -2.87 -14.00
CA THR A 194 -8.06 -4.28 -13.60
C THR A 194 -7.39 -5.20 -14.62
N LYS A 195 -7.59 -4.97 -15.93
CA LYS A 195 -6.87 -5.67 -17.01
C LYS A 195 -5.36 -5.50 -16.89
N ALA A 196 -4.89 -4.28 -16.61
CA ALA A 196 -3.46 -4.02 -16.40
C ALA A 196 -2.90 -4.73 -15.15
N VAL A 197 -3.64 -4.72 -14.03
CA VAL A 197 -3.27 -5.43 -12.80
C VAL A 197 -3.26 -6.95 -13.03
N ALA A 198 -4.25 -7.51 -13.72
CA ALA A 198 -4.31 -8.93 -14.04
C ALA A 198 -3.12 -9.34 -14.93
N ALA A 199 -2.80 -8.56 -15.96
CA ALA A 199 -1.60 -8.77 -16.77
C ALA A 199 -0.31 -8.69 -15.92
N GLY A 200 -0.25 -7.75 -14.96
CA GLY A 200 0.84 -7.63 -14.00
C GLY A 200 0.98 -8.85 -13.08
N LYS A 201 -0.12 -9.35 -12.51
CA LYS A 201 -0.19 -10.57 -11.68
C LYS A 201 0.28 -11.79 -12.46
N LEU A 202 -0.22 -11.99 -13.68
CA LEU A 202 0.20 -13.09 -14.55
C LEU A 202 1.70 -12.98 -14.89
N LYS A 203 2.19 -11.78 -15.21
CA LYS A 203 3.62 -11.53 -15.43
C LYS A 203 4.45 -11.87 -14.20
N GLY A 204 3.96 -11.55 -13.00
CA GLY A 204 4.60 -11.92 -11.73
C GLY A 204 4.63 -13.44 -11.49
N LEU A 205 3.51 -14.13 -11.70
CA LEU A 205 3.42 -15.59 -11.58
C LEU A 205 4.37 -16.30 -12.55
N LEU A 206 4.37 -15.91 -13.83
CA LEU A 206 5.27 -16.45 -14.84
C LEU A 206 6.75 -16.23 -14.50
N LYS A 207 7.07 -15.09 -13.89
CA LYS A 207 8.42 -14.80 -13.40
C LYS A 207 8.81 -15.63 -12.17
N ASN A 208 7.85 -15.95 -11.29
CA ASN A 208 8.07 -16.83 -10.15
C ASN A 208 8.25 -18.30 -10.54
N LEU A 209 7.92 -18.69 -11.78
CA LEU A 209 8.21 -20.02 -12.32
C LEU A 209 9.65 -20.17 -12.81
N ILE A 210 10.41 -19.07 -12.96
CA ILE A 210 11.79 -19.11 -13.45
C ILE A 210 12.71 -19.92 -12.53
N PRO A 211 12.67 -19.74 -11.18
CA PRO A 211 13.46 -20.56 -10.26
C PRO A 211 13.07 -22.06 -10.31
N THR A 212 11.77 -22.38 -10.39
CA THR A 212 11.28 -23.77 -10.44
C THR A 212 11.67 -24.49 -11.71
N LEU A 213 11.57 -23.81 -12.87
CA LEU A 213 12.04 -24.36 -14.16
C LEU A 213 13.56 -24.53 -14.21
N ARG A 214 14.29 -23.67 -13.50
CA ARG A 214 15.74 -23.75 -13.38
C ARG A 214 16.18 -24.95 -12.53
N ASN A 215 15.51 -25.21 -11.41
CA ASN A 215 15.81 -26.35 -10.54
C ASN A 215 15.57 -27.68 -11.27
N ALA A 216 14.49 -27.77 -12.05
CA ALA A 216 14.19 -28.95 -12.88
C ALA A 216 15.22 -29.20 -14.00
N SER A 217 15.95 -28.16 -14.43
CA SER A 217 16.89 -28.20 -15.55
C SER A 217 18.35 -28.43 -15.12
N MET A 218 18.75 -28.08 -13.89
CA MET A 218 20.17 -28.06 -13.48
C MET A 218 20.53 -29.03 -12.34
N ASN A 219 19.59 -29.81 -11.79
CA ASN A 219 19.83 -30.78 -10.71
C ASN A 219 20.71 -30.26 -9.55
N SER A 220 20.65 -28.95 -9.26
CA SER A 220 21.32 -28.37 -8.10
C SER A 220 20.45 -27.28 -7.52
N ASP A 221 20.12 -27.40 -6.23
CA ASP A 221 19.12 -26.58 -5.54
C ASP A 221 19.60 -25.15 -5.21
N SER A 222 20.86 -24.81 -5.50
CA SER A 222 21.50 -23.56 -5.04
C SER A 222 22.13 -22.74 -6.17
N ILE A 223 22.01 -21.41 -6.08
CA ILE A 223 22.75 -20.44 -6.90
C ILE A 223 24.23 -20.52 -6.51
N LYS A 224 25.11 -20.75 -7.50
CA LYS A 224 26.55 -20.95 -7.25
C LYS A 224 27.39 -19.70 -7.42
N ASP A 225 26.93 -18.75 -8.25
CA ASP A 225 27.70 -17.54 -8.56
C ASP A 225 26.80 -16.34 -8.90
N PHE A 226 27.33 -15.13 -8.73
CA PHE A 226 26.65 -13.87 -9.10
C PHE A 226 26.39 -13.76 -10.60
N SER A 227 27.17 -14.42 -11.46
CA SER A 227 26.89 -14.50 -12.90
C SER A 227 25.52 -15.14 -13.18
N GLU A 228 25.12 -16.10 -12.37
CA GLU A 228 23.82 -16.76 -12.47
C GLU A 228 22.68 -15.83 -12.06
N ILE A 229 22.90 -14.93 -11.09
CA ILE A 229 21.94 -13.86 -10.72
C ILE A 229 21.85 -12.84 -11.86
N ASN A 230 22.99 -12.43 -12.42
CA ASN A 230 23.04 -11.51 -13.56
C ASN A 230 22.28 -12.05 -14.78
N SER A 231 22.28 -13.38 -14.96
CA SER A 231 21.57 -14.04 -16.07
C SER A 231 20.05 -13.89 -16.02
N LEU A 232 19.49 -13.58 -14.83
CA LEU A 232 18.06 -13.34 -14.62
C LEU A 232 17.62 -12.00 -15.23
N TYR A 233 18.54 -11.06 -15.43
CA TYR A 233 18.25 -9.73 -15.96
C TYR A 233 18.55 -9.64 -17.46
N LYS A 234 17.81 -8.76 -18.16
CA LYS A 234 18.13 -8.40 -19.54
C LYS A 234 19.47 -7.66 -19.58
N ARG A 235 20.34 -8.03 -20.51
CA ARG A 235 21.64 -7.38 -20.71
C ARG A 235 21.43 -6.02 -21.37
N ARG A 236 21.64 -4.92 -20.64
CA ARG A 236 21.70 -3.56 -21.21
C ARG A 236 23.16 -3.14 -21.29
N THR A 237 23.57 -2.63 -22.45
CA THR A 237 24.84 -1.91 -22.58
C THR A 237 24.66 -0.47 -22.06
N PRO A 238 25.75 0.24 -21.68
CA PRO A 238 25.68 1.63 -21.23
C PRO A 238 25.01 2.62 -22.20
N LEU A 239 24.88 2.23 -23.49
CA LEU A 239 24.29 3.03 -24.56
C LEU A 239 22.80 2.72 -24.82
N GLY A 240 22.15 1.91 -23.97
CA GLY A 240 20.72 1.60 -24.09
C GLY A 240 20.34 0.64 -25.22
N VAL A 241 21.31 0.08 -25.95
CA VAL A 241 21.07 -0.87 -27.04
C VAL A 241 20.94 -2.29 -26.48
N GLN A 242 19.83 -2.95 -26.80
CA GLN A 242 19.62 -4.40 -26.59
C GLN A 242 20.51 -5.16 -27.57
N LEU A 243 21.45 -5.96 -27.04
CA LEU A 243 22.21 -6.90 -27.85
C LEU A 243 21.41 -8.21 -27.98
N PRO A 244 21.22 -8.75 -29.21
CA PRO A 244 20.78 -10.12 -29.39
C PRO A 244 21.83 -11.04 -28.74
N ILE A 245 21.45 -11.87 -27.78
CA ILE A 245 22.36 -12.81 -27.15
C ILE A 245 22.36 -14.11 -27.97
N GLU A 246 23.48 -14.41 -28.62
CA GLU A 246 23.72 -15.70 -29.27
C GLU A 246 23.71 -16.87 -28.26
N ASN A 247 23.06 -17.96 -28.70
CA ASN A 247 23.26 -19.36 -28.34
C ASN A 247 23.27 -19.74 -26.85
N TRP A 248 22.06 -19.90 -26.29
CA TRP A 248 21.79 -20.65 -25.04
C TRP A 248 20.92 -21.89 -25.33
N SER A 249 21.48 -22.89 -26.00
CA SER A 249 20.79 -24.11 -26.44
C SER A 249 20.95 -25.34 -25.52
N ARG A 250 21.38 -25.18 -24.27
CA ARG A 250 21.77 -26.33 -23.41
C ARG A 250 20.99 -26.50 -22.09
N LEU A 251 19.74 -26.04 -22.01
CA LEU A 251 18.88 -26.31 -20.84
C LEU A 251 17.75 -27.28 -21.22
N PRO A 252 17.64 -28.47 -20.59
CA PRO A 252 16.56 -29.41 -20.84
C PRO A 252 15.29 -28.89 -20.17
N LEU A 253 14.50 -28.12 -20.91
CA LEU A 253 13.17 -27.69 -20.44
C LEU A 253 12.15 -28.82 -20.64
N PRO A 254 11.20 -29.02 -19.70
CA PRO A 254 10.10 -29.96 -19.87
C PRO A 254 9.36 -29.72 -21.20
N SER A 255 8.91 -30.79 -21.85
CA SER A 255 8.32 -30.81 -23.21
C SER A 255 7.10 -29.89 -23.43
N MET A 256 6.54 -29.31 -22.37
CA MET A 256 5.48 -28.30 -22.44
C MET A 256 6.01 -26.91 -22.84
N LEU A 257 7.32 -26.63 -22.69
CA LEU A 257 7.96 -25.34 -23.00
C LEU A 257 8.73 -25.34 -24.32
N THR A 258 8.98 -26.49 -24.94
CA THR A 258 9.69 -26.58 -26.23
C THR A 258 8.89 -26.02 -27.41
N LYS A 259 7.58 -25.76 -27.20
CA LYS A 259 6.69 -25.11 -28.16
C LYS A 259 6.65 -23.58 -28.05
N ILE A 260 7.41 -23.00 -27.13
CA ILE A 260 7.44 -21.55 -26.90
C ILE A 260 8.54 -20.93 -27.78
N PRO A 261 8.21 -20.04 -28.73
CA PRO A 261 9.17 -19.38 -29.61
C PRO A 261 10.30 -18.66 -28.84
N GLN A 262 11.51 -18.60 -29.42
CA GLN A 262 12.69 -17.93 -28.83
C GLN A 262 12.42 -16.48 -28.38
N SER A 263 11.49 -15.78 -29.04
CA SER A 263 11.05 -14.42 -28.67
C SER A 263 10.37 -14.34 -27.29
N ILE A 264 9.75 -15.42 -26.80
CA ILE A 264 9.11 -15.46 -25.48
C ILE A 264 10.14 -15.74 -24.36
N LYS A 265 11.34 -16.26 -24.67
CA LYS A 265 12.43 -16.42 -23.67
C LYS A 265 12.93 -15.07 -23.13
N GLU A 266 12.83 -13.99 -23.90
CA GLU A 266 13.15 -12.63 -23.44
C GLU A 266 12.08 -12.03 -22.52
N ILE A 267 10.84 -12.54 -22.58
CA ILE A 267 9.72 -12.10 -21.73
C ILE A 267 9.95 -12.49 -20.26
N TYR A 268 10.69 -13.57 -20.02
CA TYR A 268 11.00 -14.06 -18.67
C TYR A 268 12.10 -13.26 -17.97
N LYS A 269 13.04 -12.66 -18.70
CA LYS A 269 14.13 -11.89 -18.06
C LYS A 269 13.59 -10.62 -17.42
N PHE A 270 14.08 -10.32 -16.22
CA PHE A 270 13.75 -9.09 -15.52
C PHE A 270 14.44 -7.91 -16.20
N ASP A 271 13.79 -6.74 -16.20
CA ASP A 271 14.49 -5.52 -16.55
C ASP A 271 15.51 -5.23 -15.43
N PRO A 272 16.77 -4.89 -15.75
CA PRO A 272 17.81 -4.73 -14.74
C PRO A 272 17.47 -3.53 -13.83
N PRO A 273 17.62 -3.66 -12.50
CA PRO A 273 17.45 -2.52 -11.61
C PRO A 273 18.51 -1.45 -11.92
N ASN A 274 18.19 -0.19 -11.64
CA ASN A 274 19.04 0.95 -11.99
C ASN A 274 20.46 0.80 -11.43
N GLY A 275 20.61 0.30 -10.20
CA GLY A 275 21.93 0.07 -9.58
C GLY A 275 22.80 -0.92 -10.34
N ILE A 276 22.23 -2.03 -10.85
CA ILE A 276 22.97 -3.05 -11.62
C ILE A 276 23.29 -2.54 -13.02
N SER A 277 22.38 -1.75 -13.60
CA SER A 277 22.55 -1.17 -14.95
C SER A 277 23.71 -0.17 -15.03
N LEU A 278 23.94 0.61 -13.97
CA LEU A 278 24.99 1.65 -13.91
C LEU A 278 26.38 1.11 -13.54
N SER A 279 26.43 0.00 -12.80
CA SER A 279 27.65 -0.50 -12.15
C SER A 279 28.27 -1.74 -12.80
N GLY A 280 27.63 -2.28 -13.84
CA GLY A 280 28.15 -3.40 -14.62
C GLY A 280 27.89 -4.80 -14.04
N GLY A 281 27.07 -4.95 -12.99
CA GLY A 281 26.66 -6.27 -12.48
C GLY A 281 26.11 -6.28 -11.05
N ALA A 282 25.54 -7.41 -10.63
CA ALA A 282 24.97 -7.62 -9.28
C ALA A 282 25.97 -7.48 -8.12
N SER A 283 27.27 -7.58 -8.39
CA SER A 283 28.33 -7.42 -7.38
C SER A 283 28.43 -5.98 -6.84
N CYS A 284 27.80 -4.99 -7.47
CA CYS A 284 27.77 -3.63 -6.95
C CYS A 284 27.14 -3.53 -5.56
N CYS A 285 26.20 -4.43 -5.24
CA CYS A 285 25.53 -4.48 -3.94
C CYS A 285 26.46 -4.95 -2.80
N LEU A 286 27.64 -5.50 -3.12
CA LEU A 286 28.62 -5.96 -2.12
C LEU A 286 29.50 -4.83 -1.57
N ARG A 287 29.49 -3.65 -2.21
CA ARG A 287 30.31 -2.53 -1.77
C ARG A 287 29.67 -1.79 -0.58
N ASP A 288 30.50 -1.33 0.34
CA ASP A 288 30.06 -0.68 1.58
C ASP A 288 29.50 0.73 1.33
N ASP A 289 30.01 1.43 0.32
CA ASP A 289 29.48 2.71 -0.14
C ASP A 289 28.05 2.58 -0.67
N GLU A 290 27.77 1.55 -1.46
CA GLU A 290 26.41 1.26 -1.93
C GLU A 290 25.49 0.83 -0.79
N PHE A 291 25.99 0.03 0.15
CA PHE A 291 25.22 -0.36 1.33
C PHE A 291 24.80 0.85 2.18
N GLY A 292 25.73 1.76 2.47
CA GLY A 292 25.42 3.01 3.16
C GLY A 292 24.51 3.94 2.34
N ARG A 293 24.74 4.05 1.03
CA ARG A 293 23.89 4.86 0.13
C ARG A 293 22.47 4.32 0.05
N LEU A 294 22.28 3.00 0.00
CA LEU A 294 20.96 2.35 0.01
C LEU A 294 20.24 2.51 1.35
N THR A 295 20.96 2.72 2.44
CA THR A 295 20.35 3.06 3.73
C THR A 295 19.71 4.45 3.70
N LEU A 296 20.22 5.39 2.89
CA LEU A 296 19.67 6.75 2.77
C LEU A 296 18.74 6.97 1.57
N ARG A 297 18.98 6.27 0.46
CA ARG A 297 18.26 6.43 -0.82
C ARG A 297 17.89 5.09 -1.46
N GLY A 298 17.67 4.08 -0.63
CA GLY A 298 17.16 2.77 -1.04
C GLY A 298 15.66 2.65 -0.83
N LEU A 299 15.21 1.44 -0.52
CA LEU A 299 13.79 1.11 -0.35
C LEU A 299 13.23 1.57 1.00
N ASN A 300 14.05 1.57 2.06
CA ASN A 300 13.68 2.04 3.39
C ASN A 300 14.68 3.10 3.90
N PRO A 301 14.51 4.37 3.52
CA PRO A 301 15.36 5.47 3.97
C PRO A 301 14.96 6.06 5.34
N LEU A 302 13.92 5.51 5.99
CA LEU A 302 13.29 6.13 7.16
C LEU A 302 13.79 5.56 8.50
N SER A 303 14.34 4.35 8.50
CA SER A 303 14.74 3.66 9.74
C SER A 303 16.11 4.04 10.29
N ILE A 304 16.92 4.79 9.55
CA ILE A 304 18.24 5.23 10.04
C ILE A 304 18.08 6.40 11.02
N GLU A 305 18.76 6.29 12.15
CA GLU A 305 18.74 7.32 13.20
C GLU A 305 20.15 7.82 13.49
N ARG A 306 20.24 9.05 14.03
CA ARG A 306 21.50 9.53 14.59
C ARG A 306 21.77 8.83 15.91
N LEU A 307 22.97 8.28 16.06
CA LEU A 307 23.39 7.66 17.31
C LEU A 307 23.58 8.74 18.38
N LYS A 308 22.95 8.57 19.55
CA LYS A 308 23.01 9.52 20.67
C LYS A 308 23.95 9.07 21.78
N ILE A 309 23.98 7.77 22.06
CA ILE A 309 24.74 7.16 23.15
C ILE A 309 25.48 5.96 22.55
N PHE A 310 26.74 5.80 22.93
CA PHE A 310 27.54 4.63 22.59
C PHE A 310 28.14 4.01 23.87
N PRO A 311 28.07 2.68 24.04
CA PRO A 311 27.37 1.71 23.19
C PRO A 311 25.84 1.87 23.23
N PRO A 312 25.10 1.42 22.20
CA PRO A 312 23.64 1.47 22.21
C PRO A 312 23.07 0.52 23.27
N VAL A 313 21.93 0.90 23.85
CA VAL A 313 21.29 0.17 24.96
C VAL A 313 19.89 -0.29 24.54
N SER A 314 19.58 -1.56 24.78
CA SER A 314 18.25 -2.13 24.53
C SER A 314 17.22 -1.64 25.54
N LYS A 315 15.98 -1.42 25.08
CA LYS A 315 14.81 -1.10 25.90
C LYS A 315 14.03 -2.34 26.34
N LEU A 316 14.41 -3.53 25.86
CA LEU A 316 13.71 -4.78 26.17
C LEU A 316 13.92 -5.21 27.63
N ASN A 317 12.97 -5.99 28.17
CA ASN A 317 13.05 -6.46 29.56
C ASN A 317 14.24 -7.43 29.74
N PRO A 318 15.22 -7.10 30.60
CA PRO A 318 16.43 -7.90 30.76
C PRO A 318 16.17 -9.30 31.33
N SER A 319 15.09 -9.47 32.09
CA SER A 319 14.72 -10.76 32.68
C SER A 319 14.31 -11.80 31.63
N ILE A 320 13.83 -11.33 30.47
CA ILE A 320 13.33 -12.18 29.37
C ILE A 320 14.40 -12.32 28.28
N TYR A 321 15.09 -11.23 27.94
CA TYR A 321 15.96 -11.15 26.77
C TYR A 321 17.46 -11.05 27.11
N GLY A 322 17.82 -11.10 28.39
CA GLY A 322 19.20 -11.00 28.86
C GLY A 322 19.72 -9.55 28.98
N PRO A 323 21.03 -9.35 29.11
CA PRO A 323 21.62 -8.04 29.39
C PRO A 323 21.25 -6.98 28.35
N GLN A 324 20.90 -5.76 28.77
CA GLN A 324 20.52 -4.68 27.84
C GLN A 324 21.70 -4.03 27.10
N GLU A 325 22.91 -4.21 27.62
CA GLU A 325 24.14 -3.62 27.08
C GLU A 325 24.53 -4.28 25.74
N SER A 326 24.81 -3.47 24.72
CA SER A 326 25.35 -3.97 23.46
C SER A 326 26.77 -4.52 23.64
N SER A 327 27.14 -5.51 22.83
CA SER A 327 28.52 -6.03 22.74
C SER A 327 29.45 -5.13 21.93
N LEU A 328 28.93 -4.02 21.37
CA LEU A 328 29.74 -2.99 20.71
C LEU A 328 30.65 -2.31 21.74
N LYS A 329 31.92 -2.16 21.38
CA LYS A 329 32.95 -1.51 22.18
C LYS A 329 33.68 -0.48 21.32
N GLU A 330 34.33 0.48 21.97
CA GLU A 330 35.06 1.55 21.26
C GLU A 330 36.19 0.98 20.39
N GLU A 331 36.82 -0.11 20.82
CA GLU A 331 37.87 -0.83 20.07
C GLU A 331 37.40 -1.32 18.69
N HIS A 332 36.11 -1.60 18.52
CA HIS A 332 35.57 -2.07 17.24
C HIS A 332 35.41 -0.95 16.20
N ILE A 333 35.24 0.30 16.63
CA ILE A 333 34.91 1.42 15.72
C ILE A 333 36.00 2.46 15.61
N SER A 334 36.90 2.57 16.58
CA SER A 334 37.93 3.62 16.66
C SER A 334 38.78 3.74 15.39
N GLY A 335 39.15 2.62 14.78
CA GLY A 335 39.93 2.58 13.53
C GLY A 335 39.23 3.16 12.30
N TYR A 336 37.91 3.35 12.33
CA TYR A 336 37.11 3.79 11.19
C TYR A 336 36.61 5.23 11.29
N LEU A 337 36.97 5.97 12.35
CA LEU A 337 36.50 7.34 12.62
C LEU A 337 37.41 8.43 12.04
N ASN A 338 38.30 8.11 11.11
CA ASN A 338 39.28 9.05 10.51
C ASN A 338 40.09 9.83 11.56
N GLY A 339 40.49 9.17 12.65
CA GLY A 339 41.30 9.76 13.72
C GLY A 339 40.52 10.52 14.79
N MET A 340 39.19 10.61 14.70
CA MET A 340 38.35 11.14 15.78
C MET A 340 38.11 10.10 16.89
N THR A 341 37.87 10.58 18.11
CA THR A 341 37.36 9.72 19.19
C THR A 341 35.86 9.47 19.03
N VAL A 342 35.32 8.44 19.69
CA VAL A 342 33.89 8.13 19.67
C VAL A 342 33.06 9.31 20.19
N GLN A 343 33.51 9.95 21.28
CA GLN A 343 32.83 11.11 21.87
C GLN A 343 32.80 12.30 20.90
N GLN A 344 33.92 12.61 20.25
CA GLN A 344 33.98 13.67 19.23
C GLN A 344 33.02 13.37 18.07
N ALA A 345 32.98 12.12 17.60
CA ALA A 345 32.08 11.72 16.52
C ALA A 345 30.59 11.81 16.90
N LEU A 346 30.24 11.59 18.18
CA LEU A 346 28.88 11.80 18.71
C LEU A 346 28.53 13.29 18.79
N GLU A 347 29.43 14.12 19.31
CA GLU A 347 29.27 15.57 19.44
C GLU A 347 29.11 16.25 18.07
N GLU A 348 29.94 15.86 17.10
CA GLU A 348 29.88 16.32 15.70
C GLU A 348 28.73 15.68 14.90
N LYS A 349 27.92 14.81 15.52
CA LYS A 349 26.75 14.16 14.91
C LYS A 349 27.11 13.34 13.66
N LYS A 350 28.27 12.68 13.68
CA LYS A 350 28.80 11.87 12.56
C LYS A 350 28.47 10.38 12.67
N LEU A 351 27.96 9.92 13.81
CA LEU A 351 27.55 8.53 14.01
C LEU A 351 26.05 8.34 13.83
N PHE A 352 25.70 7.31 13.07
CA PHE A 352 24.33 6.90 12.78
C PHE A 352 24.16 5.41 13.07
N ILE A 353 22.93 4.99 13.31
CA ILE A 353 22.57 3.63 13.65
C ILE A 353 21.32 3.19 12.89
N LEU A 354 21.34 1.94 12.46
CA LEU A 354 20.15 1.20 12.05
C LEU A 354 19.91 0.12 13.10
N ASP A 355 18.94 0.35 14.00
CA ASP A 355 18.68 -0.51 15.15
C ASP A 355 17.43 -1.36 14.92
N TYR A 356 17.65 -2.61 14.50
CA TYR A 356 16.62 -3.62 14.37
C TYR A 356 16.66 -4.63 15.53
N HIS A 357 17.45 -4.37 16.57
CA HIS A 357 17.61 -5.33 17.65
C HIS A 357 16.31 -5.49 18.44
N ASP A 358 15.78 -4.41 18.99
CA ASP A 358 14.62 -4.48 19.88
C ASP A 358 13.34 -4.91 19.15
N ILE A 359 13.28 -4.65 17.85
CA ILE A 359 12.12 -4.98 17.03
C ILE A 359 12.08 -6.47 16.70
N TYR A 360 13.21 -7.06 16.30
CA TYR A 360 13.22 -8.45 15.84
C TYR A 360 13.54 -9.46 16.93
N LEU A 361 14.30 -9.11 17.97
CA LEU A 361 14.71 -10.05 19.03
C LEU A 361 13.53 -10.84 19.63
N PRO A 362 12.34 -10.25 19.91
CA PRO A 362 11.17 -10.98 20.41
C PRO A 362 10.65 -12.09 19.47
N PHE A 363 10.89 -11.97 18.16
CA PHE A 363 10.37 -12.88 17.14
C PHE A 363 11.38 -13.94 16.70
N LEU A 364 12.67 -13.77 16.99
CA LEU A 364 13.73 -14.62 16.46
C LEU A 364 13.58 -16.09 16.83
N ASN A 365 13.14 -16.42 18.05
CA ASN A 365 12.91 -17.82 18.45
C ASN A 365 11.88 -18.50 17.53
N ARG A 366 10.79 -17.80 17.20
CA ARG A 366 9.74 -18.32 16.32
C ARG A 366 10.23 -18.40 14.87
N ILE A 367 10.96 -17.39 14.41
CA ILE A 367 11.51 -17.35 13.04
C ILE A 367 12.55 -18.46 12.85
N ASN A 368 13.47 -18.63 13.79
CA ASN A 368 14.58 -19.58 13.70
C ASN A 368 14.14 -21.02 13.95
N ALA A 369 12.96 -21.24 14.54
CA ALA A 369 12.32 -22.55 14.63
C ALA A 369 11.75 -23.04 13.29
N LEU A 370 11.55 -22.15 12.31
CA LEU A 370 11.15 -22.53 10.95
C LEU A 370 12.35 -23.14 10.22
N GLY A 371 12.24 -24.38 9.76
CA GLY A 371 13.36 -25.26 9.37
C GLY A 371 14.50 -24.60 8.61
N GLU A 372 14.21 -23.95 7.48
CA GLU A 372 15.23 -23.38 6.58
C GLU A 372 15.56 -21.91 6.86
N ARG A 373 14.93 -21.27 7.84
CA ARG A 373 15.07 -19.82 8.08
C ARG A 373 15.94 -19.56 9.31
N LYS A 374 16.91 -18.67 9.15
CA LYS A 374 17.75 -18.18 10.24
C LYS A 374 17.90 -16.67 10.14
N ALA A 375 17.68 -15.98 11.25
CA ALA A 375 17.74 -14.53 11.37
C ALA A 375 18.43 -14.13 12.69
N HIS A 376 19.00 -12.93 12.68
CA HIS A 376 19.65 -12.29 13.81
C HIS A 376 19.06 -10.90 14.03
N ALA A 377 18.98 -10.46 15.28
CA ALA A 377 18.67 -9.09 15.63
C ALA A 377 19.90 -8.24 15.35
N THR A 378 19.79 -7.25 14.47
CA THR A 378 20.96 -6.51 13.99
C THR A 378 21.01 -5.08 14.51
N ARG A 379 22.19 -4.62 14.92
CA ARG A 379 22.50 -3.18 15.01
C ARG A 379 23.64 -2.84 14.08
N THR A 380 23.43 -1.89 13.19
CA THR A 380 24.48 -1.44 12.27
C THR A 380 24.88 -0.01 12.59
N ILE A 381 26.15 0.21 12.87
CA ILE A 381 26.71 1.56 13.08
C ILE A 381 27.29 2.06 11.76
N PHE A 382 26.98 3.31 11.46
CA PHE A 382 27.50 4.03 10.30
C PHE A 382 28.24 5.28 10.73
N PHE A 383 29.23 5.65 9.92
CA PHE A 383 29.99 6.88 10.06
C PHE A 383 29.82 7.76 8.82
N LEU A 384 29.52 9.03 9.05
CA LEU A 384 29.48 10.04 8.00
C LEU A 384 30.91 10.53 7.72
N THR A 385 31.43 10.17 6.56
CA THR A 385 32.77 10.56 6.15
C THR A 385 32.83 12.06 5.81
N PRO A 386 34.02 12.68 5.84
CA PRO A 386 34.21 14.07 5.38
C PRO A 386 33.81 14.30 3.92
N LEU A 387 33.77 13.24 3.10
CA LEU A 387 33.31 13.31 1.71
C LEU A 387 31.79 13.35 1.58
N GLY A 388 31.05 13.30 2.70
CA GLY A 388 29.59 13.29 2.71
C GLY A 388 28.97 11.93 2.39
N THR A 389 29.76 10.84 2.43
CA THR A 389 29.26 9.48 2.23
C THR A 389 29.05 8.77 3.56
N LEU A 390 28.01 7.96 3.64
CA LEU A 390 27.71 7.15 4.81
C LEU A 390 28.38 5.77 4.65
N LYS A 391 29.23 5.38 5.60
CA LYS A 391 29.96 4.10 5.56
C LYS A 391 29.58 3.22 6.74
N PRO A 392 29.23 1.93 6.54
CA PRO A 392 29.06 0.99 7.64
C PRO A 392 30.40 0.69 8.31
N ILE A 393 30.45 0.73 9.64
CA ILE A 393 31.69 0.55 10.43
C ILE A 393 31.62 -0.59 11.45
N ALA A 394 30.43 -1.05 11.82
CA ALA A 394 30.25 -2.23 12.68
C ALA A 394 28.83 -2.77 12.54
N ILE A 395 28.67 -4.10 12.64
CA ILE A 395 27.39 -4.79 12.70
C ILE A 395 27.40 -5.71 13.92
N GLU A 396 26.47 -5.50 14.83
CA GLU A 396 26.17 -6.43 15.92
C GLU A 396 25.08 -7.41 15.47
N LEU A 397 25.35 -8.70 15.58
CA LEU A 397 24.39 -9.79 15.35
C LEU A 397 24.03 -10.39 16.71
N SER A 398 22.76 -10.32 17.08
CA SER A 398 22.25 -10.80 18.37
C SER A 398 21.24 -11.93 18.19
N LEU A 399 21.29 -12.89 19.08
CA LEU A 399 20.34 -13.97 19.26
C LEU A 399 19.72 -13.89 20.66
N PRO A 400 18.48 -14.38 20.83
CA PRO A 400 17.91 -14.54 22.15
C PRO A 400 18.76 -15.54 22.97
N PRO A 401 18.83 -15.37 24.29
CA PRO A 401 19.56 -16.31 25.15
C PRO A 401 18.90 -17.70 25.09
N MET A 402 19.62 -18.69 24.58
CA MET A 402 19.15 -20.09 24.48
C MET A 402 19.86 -20.98 25.51
N ASP A 403 21.20 -20.95 25.54
CA ASP A 403 22.03 -21.72 26.48
C ASP A 403 23.17 -20.86 27.03
N MET A 404 23.61 -21.11 28.28
CA MET A 404 24.68 -20.35 28.96
C MET A 404 26.07 -20.46 28.29
N ASN A 405 26.26 -21.42 27.37
CA ASN A 405 27.57 -21.75 26.79
C ASN A 405 27.77 -21.29 25.35
N SER A 406 26.75 -20.72 24.69
CA SER A 406 26.89 -20.22 23.30
C SER A 406 26.91 -18.69 23.29
N PRO A 407 27.84 -18.05 22.54
CA PRO A 407 27.85 -16.60 22.44
C PRO A 407 26.55 -16.14 21.76
N SER A 408 25.69 -15.44 22.52
CA SER A 408 24.41 -14.91 22.02
C SER A 408 24.57 -13.66 21.16
N ARG A 409 25.77 -13.06 21.15
CA ARG A 409 26.07 -11.81 20.43
C ARG A 409 27.44 -11.88 19.79
N GLN A 410 27.53 -11.35 18.56
CA GLN A 410 28.78 -11.23 17.83
C GLN A 410 28.83 -9.88 17.14
N VAL A 411 29.96 -9.17 17.27
CA VAL A 411 30.23 -7.96 16.51
C VAL A 411 31.13 -8.32 15.33
N VAL A 412 30.77 -7.84 14.15
CA VAL A 412 31.55 -7.96 12.92
C VAL A 412 31.90 -6.55 12.45
N THR A 413 33.16 -6.33 12.13
CA THR A 413 33.67 -5.05 11.60
C THR A 413 34.07 -5.21 10.13
N PRO A 414 34.24 -4.10 9.38
CA PRO A 414 34.74 -4.14 8.02
C PRO A 414 36.05 -4.94 7.93
N PRO A 415 36.24 -5.70 6.84
CA PRO A 415 37.31 -6.68 6.74
C PRO A 415 38.68 -6.01 6.71
N VAL A 416 39.63 -6.65 7.37
CA VAL A 416 41.05 -6.28 7.34
C VAL A 416 41.80 -7.14 6.30
N ASP A 417 41.27 -8.31 5.99
CA ASP A 417 41.86 -9.34 5.13
C ASP A 417 40.78 -10.15 4.38
N ASP A 418 41.21 -10.95 3.41
CA ASP A 418 40.30 -11.76 2.58
C ASP A 418 39.53 -12.82 3.39
N THR A 419 40.08 -13.28 4.53
CA THR A 419 39.42 -14.27 5.38
C THR A 419 38.28 -13.69 6.22
N THR A 420 38.26 -12.37 6.48
CA THR A 420 37.15 -11.70 7.17
C THR A 420 36.14 -11.08 6.23
N TYR A 421 36.47 -10.96 4.93
CA TYR A 421 35.58 -10.37 3.92
C TYR A 421 34.23 -11.08 3.81
N TRP A 422 34.23 -12.42 3.71
CA TRP A 422 32.98 -13.17 3.57
C TRP A 422 32.08 -13.03 4.81
N LEU A 423 32.66 -12.98 6.01
CA LEU A 423 31.91 -12.80 7.26
C LEU A 423 31.23 -11.43 7.30
N TRP A 424 31.93 -10.38 6.85
CA TRP A 424 31.34 -9.04 6.70
C TRP A 424 30.19 -9.01 5.69
N GLN A 425 30.34 -9.68 4.55
CA GLN A 425 29.27 -9.76 3.55
C GLN A 425 28.05 -10.53 4.10
N LEU A 426 28.25 -11.60 4.87
CA LEU A 426 27.17 -12.32 5.55
C LEU A 426 26.48 -11.46 6.61
N ALA A 427 27.23 -10.69 7.40
CA ALA A 427 26.66 -9.77 8.37
C ALA A 427 25.75 -8.74 7.68
N LYS A 428 26.20 -8.14 6.56
CA LYS A 428 25.35 -7.25 5.74
C LYS A 428 24.14 -7.96 5.14
N ALA A 429 24.28 -9.23 4.76
CA ALA A 429 23.18 -10.05 4.27
C ALA A 429 22.12 -10.31 5.35
N HIS A 430 22.48 -10.36 6.64
CA HIS A 430 21.50 -10.43 7.73
C HIS A 430 20.76 -9.10 7.97
N VAL A 431 21.41 -7.96 7.72
CA VAL A 431 20.79 -6.62 7.84
C VAL A 431 19.85 -6.35 6.66
N SER A 432 20.19 -6.81 5.46
CA SER A 432 19.52 -6.43 4.20
C SER A 432 18.03 -6.77 4.11
N PRO A 433 17.56 -7.98 4.53
CA PRO A 433 16.13 -8.29 4.57
C PRO A 433 15.33 -7.34 5.46
N MET A 434 15.92 -6.89 6.57
CA MET A 434 15.28 -5.97 7.50
C MET A 434 15.14 -4.55 6.92
N MET A 435 16.03 -4.17 5.99
CA MET A 435 15.92 -2.93 5.23
C MET A 435 14.82 -2.94 4.15
N LEU A 436 14.19 -4.09 3.86
CA LEU A 436 13.09 -4.16 2.89
C LEU A 436 11.72 -3.89 3.51
N VAL A 437 11.62 -3.97 4.83
CA VAL A 437 10.37 -3.77 5.55
C VAL A 437 10.40 -2.38 6.18
N PRO A 438 9.58 -1.41 5.71
CA PRO A 438 9.41 -0.16 6.43
C PRO A 438 8.72 -0.46 7.77
N ILE A 439 9.35 -0.05 8.85
CA ILE A 439 8.81 -0.19 10.21
C ILE A 439 8.32 1.22 10.58
N ASN A 440 7.01 1.43 10.50
CA ASN A 440 6.34 2.65 10.96
C ASN A 440 5.43 2.32 12.14
#